data_AF-A0A3U8PBV3-F1
#
_entry.id   AF-A0A3U8PBV3-F1
#
_cell.length_a   1.000
_cell.length_b   1.000
_cell.length_c   1.000
_cell.angle_alpha   90.00
_cell.angle_beta   90.00
_cell.angle_gamma   90.00
#
_symmetry.space_group_name_H-M   'P 1'
#
loop_
_entity.id
_entity.type
_entity.pdbx_description
1 polymer ?
#
loop_
_entity_poly.entity_id
_entity_poly.type
_entity_poly.pdbx_seq_one_letter_code
_entity_poly.pdbx_strand_id
1 'polypeptide(L)'
;MSLKGLENAIRNLNSLDRHMVPQASAWAVNRVAASAVSAATHRVAKEAVAGDNQKKGIPFRLVKQRVKLWKASATGKNYARIRVNRGNLPAIKLGSAQVRLSRRGGKLLRRGSVLKIGPYLFRDAFIQQLANGRWHVMRRVNGKNRYPIDVVKIPLVAPLTQAFETEKKRMLEQEMPKQLMYALKQQLRLYLTR
;
A
#
# COMPACT_ATOMS: atom_id res chain seq x y z
N MET A 1 -3.67 -7.91 59.73
CA MET A 1 -3.86 -6.97 58.59
C MET A 1 -3.14 -7.39 57.28
N SER A 2 -2.38 -8.49 57.22
CA SER A 2 -1.57 -8.82 56.03
C SER A 2 -2.34 -9.51 54.87
N LEU A 3 -3.32 -10.37 55.15
CA LEU A 3 -4.03 -11.16 54.13
C LEU A 3 -4.92 -10.33 53.19
N LYS A 4 -5.71 -9.38 53.72
CA LYS A 4 -6.58 -8.51 52.90
C LYS A 4 -5.81 -7.58 51.96
N GLY A 5 -4.63 -7.11 52.37
CA GLY A 5 -3.75 -6.28 51.53
C GLY A 5 -3.19 -7.06 50.34
N LEU A 6 -2.77 -8.31 50.58
CA LEU A 6 -2.31 -9.22 49.53
C LEU A 6 -3.44 -9.57 48.55
N GLU A 7 -4.63 -9.88 49.04
CA GLU A 7 -5.79 -10.17 48.18
C GLU A 7 -6.16 -8.98 47.27
N ASN A 8 -6.10 -7.75 47.79
CA ASN A 8 -6.36 -6.55 47.00
C ASN A 8 -5.26 -6.29 45.96
N ALA A 9 -3.99 -6.51 46.32
CA ALA A 9 -2.88 -6.41 45.37
C ALA A 9 -3.04 -7.44 44.23
N ILE A 10 -3.40 -8.68 44.55
CA ILE A 10 -3.64 -9.74 43.56
C ILE A 10 -4.82 -9.39 42.65
N ARG A 11 -5.93 -8.87 43.20
CA ARG A 11 -7.09 -8.43 42.40
C ARG A 11 -6.72 -7.29 41.44
N ASN A 12 -5.92 -6.33 41.88
CA ASN A 12 -5.44 -5.24 41.05
C ASN A 12 -4.50 -5.73 39.95
N LEU A 13 -3.59 -6.66 40.25
CA LEU A 13 -2.72 -7.25 39.23
C LEU A 13 -3.52 -8.04 38.18
N ASN A 14 -4.52 -8.79 38.61
CA ASN A 14 -5.41 -9.53 37.71
C ASN A 14 -6.29 -8.62 36.83
N SER A 15 -6.70 -7.45 37.33
CA SER A 15 -7.46 -6.48 36.54
C SER A 15 -6.59 -5.81 35.47
N LEU A 16 -5.31 -5.52 35.80
CA LEU A 16 -4.31 -5.04 34.84
C LEU A 16 -4.07 -6.07 33.73
N ASP A 17 -3.87 -7.34 34.09
CA ASP A 17 -3.62 -8.40 33.12
C ASP A 17 -4.81 -8.60 32.15
N ARG A 18 -6.04 -8.61 32.66
CA ARG A 18 -7.23 -8.87 31.83
C ARG A 18 -7.65 -7.73 30.91
N HIS A 19 -7.36 -6.48 31.27
CA HIS A 19 -7.87 -5.31 30.54
C HIS A 19 -6.77 -4.44 29.96
N MET A 20 -5.78 -4.09 30.77
CA MET A 20 -4.73 -3.15 30.38
C MET A 20 -3.80 -3.75 29.33
N VAL A 21 -3.33 -4.98 29.55
CA VAL A 21 -2.34 -5.64 28.68
C VAL A 21 -2.91 -5.93 27.28
N PRO A 22 -4.12 -6.52 27.11
CA PRO A 22 -4.72 -6.71 25.79
C PRO A 22 -4.97 -5.39 25.06
N GLN A 23 -5.38 -4.35 25.78
CA GLN A 23 -5.62 -3.03 25.18
C GLN A 23 -4.34 -2.36 24.71
N ALA A 24 -3.28 -2.41 25.53
CA ALA A 24 -1.95 -1.93 25.15
C ALA A 24 -1.39 -2.70 23.94
N SER A 25 -1.51 -4.03 23.96
CA SER A 25 -1.06 -4.90 22.88
C SER A 25 -1.77 -4.60 21.57
N ALA A 26 -3.10 -4.54 21.58
CA ALA A 26 -3.89 -4.18 20.40
C ALA A 26 -3.51 -2.79 19.85
N TRP A 27 -3.25 -1.83 20.74
CA TRP A 27 -2.87 -0.48 20.33
C TRP A 27 -1.49 -0.45 19.65
N ALA A 28 -0.50 -1.13 20.24
CA ALA A 28 0.85 -1.25 19.69
C ALA A 28 0.84 -1.94 18.33
N VAL A 29 0.18 -3.10 18.22
CA VAL A 29 0.03 -3.85 16.96
C VAL A 29 -0.60 -2.99 15.87
N ASN A 30 -1.66 -2.25 16.21
CA ASN A 30 -2.34 -1.36 15.27
C ASN A 30 -1.45 -0.21 14.78
N ARG A 31 -0.66 0.37 15.68
CA ARG A 31 0.27 1.46 15.34
C ARG A 31 1.35 0.96 14.39
N VAL A 32 1.98 -0.16 14.72
CA VAL A 32 3.03 -0.77 13.89
C VAL A 32 2.48 -1.19 12.54
N ALA A 33 1.31 -1.83 12.49
CA ALA A 33 0.70 -2.23 11.22
C ALA A 33 0.38 -1.01 10.33
N ALA A 34 -0.15 0.08 10.90
CA ALA A 34 -0.39 1.31 10.15
C ALA A 34 0.90 1.96 9.64
N SER A 35 1.95 2.01 10.46
CA SER A 35 3.27 2.50 10.07
C SER A 35 3.91 1.66 8.97
N ALA A 36 3.83 0.33 9.08
CA ALA A 36 4.32 -0.59 8.06
C ALA A 36 3.61 -0.40 6.71
N VAL A 37 2.27 -0.26 6.72
CA VAL A 37 1.49 0.06 5.51
C VAL A 37 1.97 1.39 4.91
N SER A 38 2.14 2.42 5.73
CA SER A 38 2.59 3.73 5.26
C SER A 38 3.98 3.64 4.61
N ALA A 39 4.96 3.07 5.32
CA ALA A 39 6.34 2.93 4.83
C ALA A 39 6.40 2.12 3.53
N ALA A 40 5.76 0.95 3.48
CA ALA A 40 5.75 0.08 2.30
C ALA A 40 5.08 0.76 1.09
N THR A 41 3.92 1.39 1.30
CA THR A 41 3.20 2.06 0.19
C THR A 41 3.96 3.27 -0.34
N HIS A 42 4.61 4.06 0.52
CA HIS A 42 5.47 5.16 0.09
C HIS A 42 6.69 4.67 -0.69
N ARG A 43 7.35 3.60 -0.22
CA ARG A 43 8.48 3.00 -0.91
C ARG A 43 8.11 2.54 -2.32
N VAL A 44 7.04 1.76 -2.45
CA VAL A 44 6.56 1.29 -3.76
C VAL A 44 6.14 2.46 -4.65
N ALA A 45 5.45 3.44 -4.09
CA ALA A 45 5.03 4.62 -4.85
C ALA A 45 6.22 5.44 -5.37
N LYS A 46 7.38 5.41 -4.70
CA LYS A 46 8.60 6.11 -5.13
C LYS A 46 9.42 5.29 -6.13
N GLU A 47 9.55 3.98 -5.89
CA GLU A 47 10.45 3.10 -6.64
C GLU A 47 9.82 2.53 -7.91
N ALA A 48 8.49 2.38 -7.96
CA ALA A 48 7.82 1.79 -9.11
C ALA A 48 8.10 2.62 -10.38
N VAL A 49 8.42 1.91 -11.47
CA VAL A 49 8.74 2.49 -12.77
C VAL A 49 7.55 2.32 -13.69
N ALA A 50 7.18 3.38 -14.41
CA ALA A 50 6.10 3.36 -15.39
C ALA A 50 6.47 4.07 -16.68
N GLY A 51 5.86 3.62 -17.78
CA GLY A 51 6.08 4.14 -19.13
C GLY A 51 7.40 3.67 -19.75
N ASP A 52 7.51 3.86 -21.06
CA ASP A 52 8.74 3.58 -21.81
C ASP A 52 9.81 4.65 -21.57
N ASN A 53 9.45 5.79 -20.97
CA ASN A 53 10.40 6.77 -20.46
C ASN A 53 11.01 6.38 -19.10
N GLN A 54 10.69 5.19 -18.59
CA GLN A 54 11.19 4.64 -17.33
C GLN A 54 11.07 5.62 -16.16
N LYS A 55 9.98 6.39 -16.12
CA LYS A 55 9.80 7.39 -15.07
C LYS A 55 9.55 6.67 -13.75
N LYS A 56 10.41 6.95 -12.77
CA LYS A 56 10.24 6.51 -11.39
C LYS A 56 9.12 7.29 -10.72
N GLY A 57 8.39 6.57 -9.87
CA GLY A 57 7.33 7.09 -9.04
C GLY A 57 5.96 6.92 -9.69
N ILE A 58 4.98 6.46 -8.93
CA ILE A 58 3.56 6.41 -9.28
C ILE A 58 2.73 7.12 -8.18
N PRO A 59 1.52 7.63 -8.49
CA PRO A 59 0.71 8.31 -7.49
C PRO A 59 0.46 7.45 -6.25
N PHE A 60 0.84 7.97 -5.08
CA PHE A 60 0.73 7.26 -3.79
C PHE A 60 -0.68 6.74 -3.51
N ARG A 61 -1.70 7.55 -3.81
CA ARG A 61 -3.12 7.17 -3.63
C ARG A 61 -3.48 5.89 -4.37
N LEU A 62 -2.89 5.65 -5.55
CA LEU A 62 -3.14 4.45 -6.34
C LEU A 62 -2.55 3.18 -5.73
N VAL A 63 -1.47 3.32 -4.96
CA VAL A 63 -0.84 2.24 -4.20
C VAL A 63 -1.61 2.01 -2.90
N LYS A 64 -1.91 3.08 -2.14
CA LYS A 64 -2.62 3.01 -0.86
C LYS A 64 -4.01 2.36 -0.97
N GLN A 65 -4.79 2.67 -2.01
CA GLN A 65 -6.12 2.07 -2.22
C GLN A 65 -6.10 0.54 -2.41
N ARG A 66 -4.93 -0.06 -2.68
CA ARG A 66 -4.78 -1.51 -2.86
C ARG A 66 -4.67 -2.25 -1.53
N VAL A 67 -4.53 -1.52 -0.43
CA VAL A 67 -4.22 -2.08 0.88
C VAL A 67 -5.43 -1.93 1.78
N LYS A 68 -5.82 -3.02 2.44
CA LYS A 68 -6.82 -3.02 3.50
C LYS A 68 -6.17 -3.48 4.81
N LEU A 69 -6.36 -2.71 5.87
CA LEU A 69 -5.89 -3.00 7.22
C LEU A 69 -7.09 -3.30 8.11
N TRP A 70 -7.15 -4.52 8.65
CA TRP A 70 -8.04 -4.86 9.75
C TRP A 70 -7.26 -4.78 11.05
N LYS A 71 -7.76 -3.97 11.98
CA LYS A 71 -7.11 -3.67 13.24
C LYS A 71 -7.30 -4.81 14.24
N ALA A 72 -6.32 -4.97 15.13
CA ALA A 72 -6.43 -5.75 16.34
C ALA A 72 -7.41 -5.10 17.33
N SER A 73 -8.04 -5.91 18.17
CA SER A 73 -8.93 -5.49 19.26
C SER A 73 -8.55 -6.23 20.54
N ALA A 74 -8.74 -5.57 21.69
CA ALA A 74 -8.45 -6.14 23.02
C ALA A 74 -9.36 -7.33 23.38
N THR A 75 -10.60 -7.33 22.88
CA THR A 75 -11.62 -8.35 23.17
C THR A 75 -11.81 -9.35 22.03
N GLY A 76 -11.15 -9.12 20.89
CA GLY A 76 -11.39 -9.87 19.66
C GLY A 76 -10.10 -10.47 19.12
N LYS A 77 -9.74 -10.07 17.90
CA LYS A 77 -8.51 -10.55 17.26
C LYS A 77 -7.31 -9.79 17.82
N ASN A 78 -6.36 -10.53 18.39
CA ASN A 78 -5.11 -9.97 18.94
C ASN A 78 -4.06 -9.66 17.85
N TYR A 79 -4.43 -9.70 16.57
CA TYR A 79 -3.52 -9.42 15.46
C TYR A 79 -4.15 -8.44 14.47
N ALA A 80 -3.31 -7.63 13.84
CA ALA A 80 -3.69 -6.83 12.69
C ALA A 80 -3.45 -7.62 11.39
N ARG A 81 -4.40 -7.53 10.46
CA ARG A 81 -4.31 -8.17 9.14
C ARG A 81 -4.15 -7.12 8.06
N ILE A 82 -3.14 -7.27 7.21
CA ILE A 82 -2.93 -6.44 6.03
C ILE A 82 -3.23 -7.29 4.79
N ARG A 83 -4.18 -6.88 3.94
CA ARG A 83 -4.42 -7.49 2.63
C ARG A 83 -4.01 -6.51 1.55
N VAL A 84 -3.19 -6.98 0.61
CA VAL A 84 -2.68 -6.18 -0.50
C VAL A 84 -3.12 -6.77 -1.83
N ASN A 85 -3.78 -5.96 -2.66
CA ASN A 85 -4.10 -6.31 -4.03
C ASN A 85 -2.85 -6.12 -4.91
N ARG A 86 -2.06 -7.20 -5.04
CA ARG A 86 -0.76 -7.22 -5.72
C ARG A 86 -0.82 -7.18 -7.25
N GLY A 87 -2.00 -7.28 -7.87
CA GLY A 87 -2.14 -7.28 -9.32
C GLY A 87 -1.59 -6.00 -9.98
N ASN A 88 -1.16 -6.11 -11.24
CA ASN A 88 -0.57 -4.99 -11.97
C ASN A 88 -1.51 -3.78 -12.08
N LEU A 89 -0.95 -2.59 -12.31
CA LEU A 89 -1.72 -1.35 -12.47
C LEU A 89 -1.97 -1.07 -13.95
N PRO A 90 -3.21 -0.94 -14.42
CA PRO A 90 -3.48 -0.49 -15.78
C PRO A 90 -2.95 0.93 -16.00
N ALA A 91 -2.26 1.17 -17.12
CA ALA A 91 -1.62 2.45 -17.42
C ALA A 91 -2.62 3.62 -17.44
N ILE A 92 -3.87 3.38 -17.85
CA ILE A 92 -4.94 4.39 -17.85
C ILE A 92 -5.19 5.03 -16.47
N LYS A 93 -4.87 4.34 -15.37
CA LYS A 93 -5.05 4.88 -14.02
C LYS A 93 -3.99 5.91 -13.62
N LEU A 94 -2.92 6.09 -14.38
CA LEU A 94 -1.81 6.97 -14.03
C LEU A 94 -2.15 8.46 -14.15
N GLY A 95 -3.16 8.84 -14.94
CA GLY A 95 -3.55 10.24 -15.11
C GLY A 95 -4.35 10.48 -16.38
N SER A 96 -4.45 11.75 -16.79
CA SER A 96 -5.12 12.16 -18.02
C SER A 96 -4.34 11.71 -19.25
N ALA A 97 -5.08 11.30 -20.29
CA ALA A 97 -4.49 10.87 -21.55
C ALA A 97 -4.32 12.03 -22.54
N GLN A 98 -3.19 12.06 -23.23
CA GLN A 98 -2.90 13.00 -24.30
C GLN A 98 -2.06 12.32 -25.38
N VAL A 99 -2.44 12.43 -26.64
CA VAL A 99 -1.63 11.93 -27.75
C VAL A 99 -0.64 13.02 -28.18
N ARG A 100 0.66 12.71 -28.21
CA ARG A 100 1.69 13.54 -28.82
C ARG A 100 1.96 13.03 -30.23
N LEU A 101 1.58 13.83 -31.21
CA LEU A 101 1.73 13.51 -32.61
C LEU A 101 3.15 13.84 -33.09
N SER A 102 3.77 12.92 -33.81
CA SER A 102 5.02 13.19 -34.52
C SER A 102 4.72 13.96 -35.82
N ARG A 103 5.46 15.04 -36.07
CA ARG A 103 5.35 15.86 -37.28
C ARG A 103 6.70 15.92 -37.98
N ARG A 104 6.74 15.74 -39.30
CA ARG A 104 7.92 15.96 -40.14
C ARG A 104 7.51 16.78 -41.36
N GLY A 105 8.11 17.96 -41.54
CA GLY A 105 7.79 18.87 -42.65
C GLY A 105 6.30 19.27 -42.73
N GLY A 106 5.65 19.51 -41.60
CA GLY A 106 4.23 19.89 -41.54
C GLY A 106 3.22 18.74 -41.70
N LYS A 107 3.63 17.55 -42.16
CA LYS A 107 2.75 16.37 -42.30
C LYS A 107 2.68 15.55 -40.99
N LEU A 108 1.47 15.11 -40.64
CA LEU A 108 1.22 14.22 -39.51
C LEU A 108 1.76 12.81 -39.81
N LEU A 109 2.81 12.41 -39.08
CA LEU A 109 3.28 11.05 -39.13
C LEU A 109 2.44 10.19 -38.17
N ARG A 110 1.64 9.27 -38.72
CA ARG A 110 0.96 8.24 -37.92
C ARG A 110 1.97 7.40 -37.14
N ARG A 111 3.15 7.16 -37.72
CA ARG A 111 4.25 6.40 -37.13
C ARG A 111 5.12 7.28 -36.24
N GLY A 112 5.38 6.85 -35.01
CA GLY A 112 6.17 7.61 -34.01
C GLY A 112 5.36 8.56 -33.12
N SER A 113 4.03 8.60 -33.26
CA SER A 113 3.16 9.26 -32.28
C SER A 113 3.16 8.48 -30.96
N VAL A 114 3.18 9.19 -29.83
CA VAL A 114 3.31 8.60 -28.49
C VAL A 114 2.12 8.98 -27.64
N LEU A 115 1.56 8.01 -26.93
CA LEU A 115 0.51 8.27 -25.96
C LEU A 115 1.14 8.67 -24.62
N LYS A 116 0.78 9.86 -24.14
CA LYS A 116 1.15 10.35 -22.83
C LYS A 116 -0.01 10.13 -21.85
N ILE A 117 0.27 9.58 -20.68
CA ILE A 117 -0.70 9.47 -19.59
C ILE A 117 -0.09 10.18 -18.38
N GLY A 118 -0.64 11.31 -17.98
CA GLY A 118 0.00 12.18 -16.99
C GLY A 118 1.46 12.46 -17.39
N PRO A 119 2.46 12.16 -16.55
CA PRO A 119 3.87 12.36 -16.90
C PRO A 119 4.54 11.17 -17.64
N TYR A 120 3.82 10.09 -17.92
CA TYR A 120 4.37 8.84 -18.46
C TYR A 120 4.15 8.74 -19.98
N LEU A 121 5.11 8.15 -20.69
CA LEU A 121 5.06 7.99 -22.13
C LEU A 121 4.91 6.51 -22.51
N PHE A 122 4.01 6.23 -23.44
CA PHE A 122 3.72 4.90 -23.97
C PHE A 122 3.75 4.96 -25.50
N ARG A 123 4.83 4.44 -26.10
CA ARG A 123 5.03 4.28 -27.54
C ARG A 123 4.12 3.18 -28.07
N ASP A 124 3.66 3.35 -29.31
CA ASP A 124 2.80 2.40 -30.03
C ASP A 124 1.56 1.96 -29.23
N ALA A 125 1.12 2.82 -28.31
CA ALA A 125 -0.03 2.61 -27.47
C ALA A 125 -1.16 3.55 -27.90
N PHE A 126 -2.40 3.09 -27.73
CA PHE A 126 -3.60 3.83 -28.08
C PHE A 126 -4.69 3.58 -27.04
N ILE A 127 -5.76 4.36 -27.12
CA ILE A 127 -6.89 4.26 -26.19
C ILE A 127 -8.05 3.62 -26.93
N GLN A 128 -8.66 2.63 -26.30
CA GLN A 128 -9.83 1.95 -26.82
C GLN A 128 -10.79 1.63 -25.68
N GLN A 129 -12.08 1.74 -25.98
CA GLN A 129 -13.13 1.27 -25.10
C GLN A 129 -13.36 -0.21 -25.37
N LEU A 130 -13.31 -1.03 -24.31
CA LEU A 130 -13.63 -2.46 -24.41
C LEU A 130 -15.14 -2.67 -24.42
N ALA A 131 -15.58 -3.88 -24.79
CA ALA A 131 -17.00 -4.26 -24.80
C ALA A 131 -17.71 -4.06 -23.44
N ASN A 132 -16.95 -4.04 -22.34
CA ASN A 132 -17.46 -3.75 -20.99
C ASN A 132 -17.64 -2.24 -20.69
N GLY A 133 -17.47 -1.36 -21.68
CA GLY A 133 -17.59 0.09 -21.56
C GLY A 133 -16.39 0.79 -20.92
N ARG A 134 -15.34 0.08 -20.49
CA ARG A 134 -14.18 0.67 -19.83
C ARG A 134 -13.12 1.09 -20.84
N TRP A 135 -12.62 2.31 -20.68
CA TRP A 135 -11.47 2.80 -21.44
C TRP A 135 -10.16 2.23 -20.92
N HIS A 136 -9.35 1.71 -21.83
CA HIS A 136 -8.03 1.19 -21.53
C HIS A 136 -6.98 1.73 -22.48
N VAL A 137 -5.76 1.83 -21.96
CA VAL A 137 -4.58 2.00 -22.80
C VAL A 137 -4.14 0.63 -23.25
N MET A 138 -4.07 0.46 -24.55
CA MET A 138 -3.77 -0.80 -25.20
C MET A 138 -2.52 -0.65 -26.07
N ARG A 139 -1.82 -1.76 -26.26
CA ARG A 139 -0.62 -1.85 -27.10
C ARG A 139 -0.67 -3.18 -27.83
N ARG A 140 -0.26 -3.18 -29.10
CA ARG A 140 -0.04 -4.44 -29.83
C ARG A 140 1.20 -5.12 -29.30
N VAL A 141 1.13 -6.42 -29.04
CA VAL A 141 2.28 -7.19 -28.56
C VAL A 141 3.44 -7.05 -29.55
N ASN A 142 4.61 -6.65 -29.06
CA ASN A 142 5.83 -6.37 -29.84
C ASN A 142 5.66 -5.35 -30.99
N GLY A 143 4.61 -4.51 -30.98
CA GLY A 143 4.40 -3.45 -31.98
C GLY A 143 4.10 -3.96 -33.40
N LYS A 144 3.84 -5.26 -33.59
CA LYS A 144 3.56 -5.87 -34.89
C LYS A 144 2.07 -5.77 -35.23
N ASN A 145 1.74 -5.33 -36.45
CA ASN A 145 0.35 -5.09 -36.87
C ASN A 145 -0.58 -6.30 -36.74
N ARG A 146 -0.06 -7.52 -36.88
CA ARG A 146 -0.83 -8.78 -36.83
C ARG A 146 -0.94 -9.40 -35.44
N TYR A 147 -0.29 -8.80 -34.44
CA TYR A 147 -0.22 -9.42 -33.11
C TYR A 147 -1.42 -8.98 -32.25
N PRO A 148 -1.79 -9.81 -31.24
CA PRO A 148 -2.86 -9.49 -30.31
C PRO A 148 -2.66 -8.15 -29.62
N ILE A 149 -3.77 -7.53 -29.24
CA ILE A 149 -3.81 -6.27 -28.48
C ILE A 149 -3.98 -6.63 -27.00
N ASP A 150 -3.10 -6.12 -26.12
CA ASP A 150 -3.26 -6.24 -24.67
C ASP A 150 -3.29 -4.86 -24.00
N VAL A 151 -3.87 -4.81 -22.82
CA VAL A 151 -3.86 -3.66 -21.93
C VAL A 151 -2.45 -3.45 -21.41
N VAL A 152 -1.97 -2.21 -21.51
CA VAL A 152 -0.67 -1.82 -20.95
C VAL A 152 -0.77 -1.81 -19.43
N LYS A 153 0.06 -2.63 -18.78
CA LYS A 153 0.10 -2.87 -17.34
C LYS A 153 1.46 -2.47 -16.78
N ILE A 154 1.45 -1.83 -15.63
CA ILE A 154 2.66 -1.50 -14.85
C ILE A 154 2.88 -2.63 -13.86
N PRO A 155 4.07 -3.27 -13.86
CA PRO A 155 4.36 -4.39 -12.99
C PRO A 155 4.45 -3.91 -11.53
N LEU A 156 3.52 -4.35 -10.69
CA LEU A 156 3.51 -4.02 -9.25
C LEU A 156 3.58 -5.23 -8.34
N VAL A 157 3.45 -6.45 -8.88
CA VAL A 157 3.39 -7.68 -8.09
C VAL A 157 4.64 -7.84 -7.22
N ALA A 158 5.82 -7.84 -7.84
CA ALA A 158 7.08 -8.02 -7.11
C ALA A 158 7.40 -6.82 -6.19
N PRO A 159 7.33 -5.55 -6.64
CA PRO A 159 7.58 -4.41 -5.77
C PRO A 159 6.68 -4.37 -4.53
N LEU A 160 5.39 -4.65 -4.67
CA LEU A 160 4.47 -4.71 -3.53
C LEU A 160 4.83 -5.84 -2.58
N THR A 161 5.11 -7.03 -3.10
CA THR A 161 5.43 -8.20 -2.25
C THR A 161 6.70 -7.94 -1.44
N GLN A 162 7.77 -7.52 -2.11
CA GLN A 162 9.06 -7.26 -1.48
C GLN A 162 8.97 -6.14 -0.44
N ALA A 163 8.39 -4.99 -0.81
CA ALA A 163 8.30 -3.85 0.11
C ALA A 163 7.51 -4.19 1.38
N PHE A 164 6.38 -4.89 1.25
CA PHE A 164 5.58 -5.28 2.41
C PHE A 164 6.28 -6.32 3.27
N GLU A 165 6.98 -7.30 2.69
CA GLU A 165 7.73 -8.29 3.46
C GLU A 165 8.91 -7.67 4.21
N THR A 166 9.67 -6.79 3.56
CA THR A 166 10.79 -6.07 4.16
C THR A 166 10.33 -5.17 5.30
N GLU A 167 9.32 -4.31 5.05
CA GLU A 167 8.83 -3.39 6.09
C GLU A 167 8.13 -4.13 7.21
N LYS A 168 7.46 -5.26 6.95
CA LYS A 168 6.89 -6.11 8.02
C LYS A 168 7.99 -6.55 8.99
N LYS A 169 9.08 -7.15 8.49
CA LYS A 169 10.19 -7.64 9.33
C LYS A 169 10.81 -6.49 10.12
N ARG A 170 11.19 -5.41 9.42
CA ARG A 170 11.78 -4.22 10.03
C ARG A 170 10.93 -3.63 11.15
N MET A 171 9.63 -3.46 10.91
CA MET A 171 8.72 -2.85 11.87
C MET A 171 8.46 -3.75 13.09
N LEU A 172 8.43 -5.07 12.89
CA LEU A 172 8.32 -6.03 13.99
C LEU A 172 9.58 -6.05 14.88
N GLU A 173 10.77 -5.97 14.28
CA GLU A 173 12.02 -6.02 15.04
C GLU A 173 12.32 -4.68 15.75
N GLN A 174 12.16 -3.56 15.04
CA GLN A 174 12.63 -2.25 15.53
C GLN A 174 11.56 -1.45 16.27
N GLU A 175 10.31 -1.50 15.80
CA GLU A 175 9.25 -0.59 16.27
C GLU A 175 8.28 -1.25 17.24
N MET A 176 7.98 -2.55 17.11
CA MET A 176 7.07 -3.23 18.05
C MET A 176 7.47 -3.11 19.51
N PRO A 177 8.73 -3.37 19.92
CA PRO A 177 9.09 -3.27 21.34
C PRO A 177 8.87 -1.86 21.89
N LYS A 178 9.20 -0.84 21.09
CA LYS A 178 9.00 0.58 21.45
C LYS A 178 7.51 0.91 21.59
N GLN A 179 6.69 0.49 20.63
CA GLN A 179 5.25 0.76 20.65
C GLN A 179 4.55 0.00 21.78
N LEU A 180 4.97 -1.23 22.08
CA LEU A 180 4.44 -2.01 23.21
C LEU A 180 4.77 -1.33 24.54
N MET A 181 6.03 -0.95 24.76
CA MET A 181 6.42 -0.26 25.98
C MET A 181 5.69 1.08 26.15
N TYR A 182 5.56 1.86 25.07
CA TYR A 182 4.79 3.10 25.09
C TYR A 182 3.31 2.84 25.42
N ALA A 183 2.68 1.87 24.78
CA ALA A 183 1.28 1.55 24.98
C ALA A 183 1.01 1.06 26.42
N LEU A 184 1.88 0.21 26.97
CA LEU A 184 1.78 -0.26 28.35
C LEU A 184 1.92 0.88 29.36
N LYS A 185 2.94 1.74 29.21
CA LYS A 185 3.12 2.92 30.06
C LYS A 185 1.89 3.83 30.04
N GLN A 186 1.33 4.05 28.86
CA GLN A 186 0.16 4.91 28.73
C GLN A 186 -1.11 4.28 29.32
N GLN A 187 -1.32 2.97 29.15
CA GLN A 187 -2.46 2.30 29.77
C GLN A 187 -2.33 2.24 31.30
N LEU A 188 -1.12 2.06 31.82
CA LEU A 188 -0.84 2.12 33.26
C LEU A 188 -1.10 3.53 33.81
N ARG A 189 -0.66 4.57 33.10
CA ARG A 189 -1.00 5.97 33.44
C ARG A 189 -2.51 6.15 33.53
N LEU A 190 -3.25 5.72 32.50
CA LEU A 190 -4.72 5.86 32.46
C LEU A 190 -5.39 5.10 33.60
N TYR A 191 -4.87 3.93 33.99
CA TYR A 191 -5.37 3.16 35.11
C TYR A 191 -5.14 3.85 36.46
N LEU A 192 -3.94 4.40 36.68
CA LEU A 192 -3.58 5.09 37.92
C LEU A 192 -4.25 6.45 38.08
N THR A 193 -4.64 7.09 36.97
CA THR A 193 -5.36 8.37 36.99
C THR A 193 -6.88 8.24 37.02
N ARG A 194 -7.42 7.01 37.06
CA ARG A 194 -8.85 6.76 37.29
C ARG A 194 -9.17 6.88 38.77
#